data_AF-A0A318ZHJ2-F1
#
_entry.id   AF-A0A318ZHJ2-F1
#
_cell.length_a   1.000
_cell.length_b   1.000
_cell.length_c   1.000
_cell.angle_alpha   90.00
_cell.angle_beta   90.00
_cell.angle_gamma   90.00
#
_symmetry.space_group_name_H-M   'P 1'
#
loop_
_entity.id
_entity.type
_entity.pdbx_description
1 polymer ?
#
loop_
_entity_poly.entity_id
_entity_poly.type
_entity_poly.pdbx_seq_one_letter_code
_entity_poly.pdbx_strand_id
1 'polypeptide(L)'
;MPRPGQVLGLVGTNGIGKSTALKILSGKLKPNLGRYDNPPDWEEILKYFRGSELQNYFTKVLEDNLKAVVKPQYVDQIPRAVKGPVQNVGALIQARSQLDNLDHILDTLELRQVRDRDIGHLSGGELQRFAIGLVCVQKADV
;
A
#
# COMPACT_ATOMS: atom_id res chain seq x y z
N MET A 1 14.71 6.18 -9.18
CA MET A 1 14.12 5.14 -8.29
C MET A 1 13.25 5.79 -7.21
N PRO A 2 12.40 5.06 -6.44
CA PRO A 2 11.71 5.65 -5.29
C PRO A 2 12.75 6.26 -4.34
N ARG A 3 12.63 7.56 -4.07
CA ARG A 3 13.56 8.28 -3.17
C ARG A 3 12.81 8.62 -1.89
N PRO A 4 13.40 8.35 -0.70
CA PRO A 4 12.81 8.80 0.56
C PRO A 4 12.49 10.30 0.52
N GLY A 5 11.34 10.68 1.04
CA GLY A 5 10.87 12.07 1.05
C GLY A 5 10.30 12.60 -0.27
N GLN A 6 10.17 11.75 -1.31
CA GLN A 6 9.57 12.14 -2.59
C GLN A 6 8.40 11.22 -2.96
N VAL A 7 7.36 11.80 -3.54
CA VAL A 7 6.22 11.03 -4.09
C VAL A 7 6.55 10.63 -5.52
N LEU A 8 6.59 9.33 -5.80
CA LEU A 8 6.77 8.79 -7.15
C LEU A 8 5.40 8.54 -7.81
N GLY A 9 5.05 9.34 -8.81
CA GLY A 9 3.88 9.11 -9.66
C GLY A 9 4.18 8.11 -10.78
N LEU A 10 3.34 7.08 -10.93
CA LEU A 10 3.42 6.12 -12.03
C LEU A 10 2.18 6.21 -12.93
N VAL A 11 2.34 6.75 -14.14
CA VAL A 11 1.25 7.00 -15.10
C VAL A 11 1.45 6.16 -16.36
N GLY A 12 0.37 5.63 -16.91
CA GLY A 12 0.38 4.82 -18.14
C GLY A 12 -0.97 4.15 -18.38
N THR A 13 -1.18 3.56 -19.54
CA THR A 13 -2.43 2.86 -19.89
C THR A 13 -2.65 1.61 -19.02
N ASN A 14 -3.90 1.12 -18.97
CA ASN A 14 -4.20 -0.14 -18.29
C ASN A 14 -3.50 -1.30 -19.02
N GLY A 15 -2.99 -2.28 -18.26
CA GLY A 15 -2.28 -3.43 -18.80
C GLY A 15 -0.77 -3.24 -19.04
N ILE A 16 -0.22 -2.02 -18.93
CA ILE A 16 1.22 -1.76 -19.16
C ILE A 16 2.15 -2.30 -18.05
N GLY A 17 1.60 -2.88 -16.98
CA GLY A 17 2.39 -3.47 -15.89
C GLY A 17 2.59 -2.60 -14.65
N LYS A 18 1.87 -1.47 -14.49
CA LYS A 18 2.00 -0.57 -13.32
C LYS A 18 1.85 -1.31 -11.98
N SER A 19 0.80 -2.11 -11.85
CA SER A 19 0.54 -2.88 -10.63
C SER A 19 1.61 -3.95 -10.39
N THR A 20 2.15 -4.54 -11.46
CA THR A 20 3.26 -5.50 -11.39
C THR A 20 4.53 -4.82 -10.90
N ALA A 21 4.85 -3.63 -11.44
CA ALA A 21 5.99 -2.83 -11.00
C ALA A 21 5.89 -2.45 -9.51
N LEU A 22 4.71 -2.03 -9.03
CA LEU A 22 4.50 -1.74 -7.60
C LEU A 22 4.69 -2.97 -6.71
N LYS A 23 4.23 -4.15 -7.15
CA LYS A 23 4.47 -5.41 -6.42
C LYS A 23 5.95 -5.78 -6.38
N ILE A 24 6.69 -5.53 -7.46
CA ILE A 24 8.13 -5.77 -7.51
C ILE A 24 8.87 -4.80 -6.58
N LEU A 25 8.56 -3.51 -6.65
CA LEU A 25 9.20 -2.50 -5.81
C LEU A 25 8.90 -2.71 -4.32
N SER A 26 7.70 -3.17 -3.97
CA SER A 26 7.35 -3.51 -2.58
C SER A 26 7.89 -4.86 -2.09
N GLY A 27 8.72 -5.57 -2.88
CA GLY A 27 9.25 -6.88 -2.52
C GLY A 27 8.23 -8.03 -2.52
N LYS A 28 6.95 -7.75 -2.79
CA LYS A 28 5.85 -8.74 -2.82
C LYS A 28 5.90 -9.66 -4.04
N LEU A 29 6.63 -9.27 -5.09
CA LEU A 29 6.83 -10.07 -6.30
C LEU A 29 8.30 -9.98 -6.74
N LYS A 30 8.95 -11.13 -6.92
CA LYS A 30 10.32 -11.16 -7.46
C LYS A 30 10.29 -11.00 -8.99
N PRO A 31 11.14 -10.14 -9.60
CA PRO A 31 11.24 -10.05 -11.05
C PRO A 31 11.87 -11.34 -11.60
N ASN A 32 11.27 -11.92 -12.64
CA ASN A 32 11.76 -13.16 -13.24
C ASN A 32 12.74 -12.94 -14.41
N LEU A 33 13.02 -11.69 -14.77
CA LEU A 33 13.91 -11.29 -15.88
C LEU A 33 13.56 -11.98 -17.21
N GLY A 34 12.28 -12.28 -17.45
CA GLY A 34 11.82 -12.97 -18.66
C GLY A 34 12.08 -14.49 -18.69
N ARG A 35 12.57 -15.08 -17.58
CA ARG A 35 12.80 -16.53 -17.46
C ARG A 35 11.62 -17.18 -16.76
N TYR A 36 10.94 -18.09 -17.45
CA TYR A 36 9.73 -18.77 -16.94
C TYR A 36 10.04 -20.16 -16.36
N ASP A 37 10.85 -20.95 -17.06
CA ASP A 37 11.17 -22.33 -16.65
C ASP A 37 12.15 -22.39 -15.47
N ASN A 38 13.05 -21.40 -15.38
CA ASN A 38 14.02 -21.29 -14.29
C ASN A 38 14.15 -19.82 -13.84
N PRO A 39 13.23 -19.35 -12.99
CA PRO A 39 13.22 -17.96 -12.54
C PRO A 39 14.40 -17.67 -11.59
N PRO A 40 15.16 -16.57 -11.81
CA PRO A 40 16.37 -16.25 -11.07
C PRO A 40 16.10 -15.98 -9.60
N ASP A 41 17.04 -16.28 -8.71
CA ASP A 41 17.00 -15.86 -7.31
C ASP A 41 17.38 -14.38 -7.14
N TRP A 42 17.33 -13.89 -5.90
CA TRP A 42 17.67 -12.49 -5.61
C TRP A 42 19.15 -12.17 -5.87
N GLU A 43 20.05 -13.13 -5.69
CA GLU A 43 21.48 -12.92 -5.97
C GLU A 43 21.71 -12.64 -7.47
N GLU A 44 21.09 -13.44 -8.33
CA GLU A 44 21.11 -13.23 -9.77
C GLU A 44 20.45 -11.92 -10.20
N ILE A 45 19.34 -11.54 -9.57
CA ILE A 45 18.64 -10.29 -9.86
C ILE A 45 19.50 -9.09 -9.48
N LEU A 46 20.11 -9.10 -8.30
CA LEU A 46 21.03 -8.05 -7.85
C LEU A 46 22.25 -7.95 -8.77
N LYS A 47 22.77 -9.09 -9.23
CA LYS A 47 23.85 -9.14 -10.22
C LYS A 47 23.42 -8.56 -11.58
N TYR A 48 22.21 -8.84 -12.03
CA TYR A 48 21.65 -8.28 -13.27
C TYR A 48 21.55 -6.75 -13.22
N PHE A 49 21.11 -6.20 -12.09
CA PHE A 49 20.98 -4.74 -11.90
C PHE A 49 22.26 -4.07 -11.38
N ARG A 50 23.40 -4.78 -11.36
CA ARG A 50 24.65 -4.29 -10.75
C ARG A 50 25.08 -2.94 -11.36
N GLY A 51 25.42 -1.98 -10.50
CA GLY A 51 25.83 -0.63 -10.90
C GLY A 51 24.69 0.34 -11.22
N SER A 52 23.43 -0.09 -11.06
CA SER A 52 22.25 0.78 -11.22
C SER A 52 21.67 1.23 -9.87
N GLU A 53 20.83 2.27 -9.88
CA GLU A 53 20.05 2.67 -8.70
C GLU A 53 19.15 1.53 -8.16
N LEU A 54 18.73 0.58 -9.02
CA LEU A 54 17.87 -0.54 -8.65
C LEU A 54 18.58 -1.56 -7.76
N GLN A 55 19.87 -1.79 -7.95
CA GLN A 55 20.64 -2.70 -7.11
C GLN A 55 20.57 -2.26 -5.65
N ASN A 56 20.85 -0.99 -5.38
CA ASN A 56 20.81 -0.42 -4.03
C ASN A 56 19.40 -0.49 -3.43
N TYR A 57 18.38 -0.24 -4.25
CA TYR A 57 16.99 -0.33 -3.81
C TYR A 57 16.59 -1.75 -3.43
N PHE A 58 16.83 -2.74 -4.31
CA PHE A 58 16.50 -4.14 -4.01
C PHE A 58 17.29 -4.70 -2.84
N THR A 59 18.55 -4.28 -2.68
CA THR A 59 19.36 -4.66 -1.51
C THR A 59 18.68 -4.16 -0.23
N LYS A 60 18.27 -2.87 -0.18
CA LYS A 60 17.52 -2.33 0.96
C LYS A 60 16.19 -3.02 1.18
N VAL A 61 15.43 -3.33 0.14
CA VAL A 61 14.14 -4.05 0.27
C VAL A 61 14.31 -5.46 0.83
N LEU A 62 15.47 -6.10 0.62
CA LEU A 62 15.80 -7.42 1.15
C LEU A 62 16.37 -7.37 2.57
N GLU A 63 17.19 -6.38 2.87
CA GLU A 63 17.82 -6.18 4.18
C GLU A 63 16.84 -5.59 5.21
N ASP A 64 16.14 -4.53 4.81
CA ASP A 64 15.09 -3.95 5.60
C ASP A 64 13.83 -4.79 5.39
N ASN A 65 13.29 -5.32 6.49
CA ASN A 65 12.00 -6.01 6.52
C ASN A 65 10.87 -4.96 6.36
N LEU A 66 10.91 -4.20 5.26
CA LEU A 66 10.11 -2.99 5.03
C LEU A 66 8.64 -3.35 5.10
N LYS A 67 7.94 -2.74 6.05
CA LYS A 67 6.51 -2.95 6.20
C LYS A 67 5.79 -2.08 5.18
N ALA A 68 5.48 -2.67 4.03
CA ALA A 68 4.76 -1.99 2.95
C ALA A 68 3.23 -2.02 3.17
N VAL A 69 2.61 -0.86 3.37
CA VAL A 69 1.15 -0.71 3.47
C VAL A 69 0.61 -0.22 2.14
N VAL A 70 -0.29 -1.00 1.54
CA VAL A 70 -0.85 -0.70 0.22
C VAL A 70 -2.34 -0.42 0.37
N LYS A 71 -2.78 0.72 -0.17
CA LYS A 71 -4.21 0.99 -0.30
C LYS A 71 -4.85 -0.06 -1.23
N PRO A 72 -5.91 -0.76 -0.80
CA PRO A 72 -6.64 -1.67 -1.66
C PRO A 72 -7.12 -0.96 -2.94
N GLN A 73 -6.92 -1.61 -4.09
CA GLN A 73 -7.37 -1.09 -5.38
C GLN A 73 -8.90 -1.10 -5.49
N TYR A 74 -9.57 -2.07 -4.87
CA TYR A 74 -11.03 -2.25 -4.87
C TYR A 74 -11.61 -1.81 -3.53
N VAL A 75 -12.08 -0.57 -3.45
CA VAL A 75 -12.64 0.01 -2.21
C VAL A 75 -14.04 -0.53 -1.87
N ASP A 76 -14.76 -0.97 -2.89
CA ASP A 76 -16.09 -1.59 -2.81
C ASP A 76 -16.09 -2.94 -2.11
N GLN A 77 -14.93 -3.60 -2.06
CA GLN A 77 -14.77 -4.89 -1.37
C GLN A 77 -14.43 -4.74 0.12
N ILE A 78 -14.08 -3.53 0.57
CA ILE A 78 -13.67 -3.29 1.96
C ILE A 78 -14.78 -3.69 2.95
N PRO A 79 -16.06 -3.31 2.77
CA PRO A 79 -17.12 -3.72 3.68
C PRO A 79 -17.29 -5.24 3.79
N ARG A 80 -17.05 -5.97 2.68
CA ARG A 80 -17.16 -7.45 2.65
C ARG A 80 -16.01 -8.13 3.37
N ALA A 81 -14.84 -7.50 3.40
CA ALA A 81 -13.65 -8.03 4.05
C ALA A 81 -13.66 -7.81 5.57
N VAL A 82 -14.39 -6.80 6.05
CA VAL A 82 -14.55 -6.53 7.49
C VAL A 82 -15.53 -7.53 8.08
N LYS A 83 -15.02 -8.45 8.91
CA LYS A 83 -15.82 -9.41 9.67
C LYS A 83 -15.76 -9.04 11.15
N GLY A 84 -16.91 -8.92 11.79
CA GLY A 84 -17.01 -8.67 13.22
C GLY A 84 -18.22 -7.83 13.61
N PRO A 85 -18.50 -7.74 14.92
CA PRO A 85 -19.61 -6.94 15.45
C PRO A 85 -19.35 -5.44 15.35
N VAL A 86 -18.09 -5.02 15.25
CA VAL A 86 -17.70 -3.61 15.14
C VAL A 86 -17.38 -3.29 13.68
N GLN A 87 -18.25 -2.50 13.06
CA GLN A 87 -18.11 -2.09 11.66
C GLN A 87 -18.12 -0.57 11.45
N ASN A 88 -18.18 0.19 12.54
CA ASN A 88 -18.16 1.65 12.47
C ASN A 88 -16.77 2.16 12.07
N VAL A 89 -16.76 3.24 11.30
CA VAL A 89 -15.55 3.85 10.73
C VAL A 89 -14.52 4.19 11.81
N GLY A 90 -14.97 4.82 12.90
CA GLY A 90 -14.12 5.30 13.98
C GLY A 90 -13.34 4.17 14.66
N ALA A 91 -14.03 3.11 15.06
CA ALA A 91 -13.38 1.98 15.72
C ALA A 91 -12.46 1.22 14.76
N LEU A 92 -12.83 1.08 13.48
CA LEU A 92 -11.99 0.41 12.50
C LEU A 92 -10.68 1.18 12.23
N ILE A 93 -10.74 2.50 12.09
CA ILE A 93 -9.54 3.32 11.87
C ILE A 93 -8.69 3.38 13.15
N GLN A 94 -9.32 3.49 14.32
CA GLN A 94 -8.62 3.54 15.60
C GLN A 94 -7.92 2.21 15.90
N ALA A 95 -8.55 1.07 15.59
CA ALA A 95 -7.94 -0.25 15.75
C ALA A 95 -6.70 -0.47 14.87
N ARG A 96 -6.53 0.34 13.80
CA ARG A 96 -5.35 0.31 12.92
C ARG A 96 -4.40 1.47 13.14
N SER A 97 -4.74 2.41 14.02
CA SER A 97 -3.90 3.57 14.31
C SER A 97 -2.64 3.14 15.07
N GLN A 98 -1.50 3.46 14.50
CA GLN A 98 -0.16 3.19 15.04
C GLN A 98 0.69 4.47 15.10
N LEU A 99 0.16 5.57 14.54
CA LEU A 99 0.77 6.88 14.50
C LEU A 99 -0.11 7.85 15.30
N ASP A 100 0.53 8.84 15.91
CA ASP A 100 -0.14 9.91 16.66
C ASP A 100 -0.65 11.02 15.70
N ASN A 101 -1.46 10.62 14.73
CA ASN A 101 -1.98 11.50 13.68
C ASN A 101 -3.48 11.29 13.39
N LEU A 102 -4.16 10.46 14.18
CA LEU A 102 -5.53 10.02 13.88
C LEU A 102 -6.50 11.20 13.75
N ASP A 103 -6.50 12.13 14.70
CA ASP A 103 -7.39 13.30 14.67
C ASP A 103 -7.16 14.16 13.42
N HIS A 104 -5.90 14.43 13.08
CA HIS A 104 -5.55 15.19 11.89
C HIS A 104 -6.04 14.50 10.60
N ILE A 105 -5.92 13.17 10.51
CA ILE A 105 -6.41 12.40 9.36
C ILE A 105 -7.94 12.39 9.30
N LEU A 106 -8.63 12.28 10.44
CA LEU A 106 -10.09 12.33 10.50
C LEU A 106 -10.65 13.67 10.02
N ASP A 107 -9.96 14.77 10.35
CA ASP A 107 -10.31 16.12 9.89
C ASP A 107 -10.01 16.31 8.40
N THR A 108 -8.79 15.98 7.98
CA THR A 108 -8.32 16.20 6.60
C THR A 108 -9.12 15.41 5.57
N LEU A 109 -9.57 14.20 5.93
CA LEU A 109 -10.35 13.33 5.06
C LEU A 109 -11.87 13.43 5.31
N GLU A 110 -12.31 14.39 6.11
CA GLU A 110 -13.72 14.63 6.45
C GLU A 110 -14.44 13.36 6.93
N LEU A 111 -13.75 12.58 7.76
CA LEU A 111 -14.24 11.30 8.29
C LEU A 111 -15.00 11.48 9.62
N ARG A 112 -14.88 12.63 10.30
CA ARG A 112 -15.60 12.88 11.58
C ARG A 112 -17.11 12.70 11.45
N GLN A 113 -17.70 13.21 10.38
CA GLN A 113 -19.13 13.13 10.10
C GLN A 113 -19.64 11.70 9.86
N VAL A 114 -18.75 10.78 9.48
CA VAL A 114 -19.10 9.38 9.21
C VAL A 114 -18.51 8.41 10.24
N ARG A 115 -17.89 8.93 11.30
CA ARG A 115 -17.17 8.14 12.31
C ARG A 115 -18.05 7.05 12.93
N ASP A 116 -19.28 7.39 13.25
CA ASP A 116 -20.22 6.50 13.94
C ASP A 116 -21.09 5.69 12.95
N ARG A 117 -20.89 5.87 11.63
CA ARG A 117 -21.57 5.11 10.59
C ARG A 117 -20.86 3.79 10.31
N ASP A 118 -21.64 2.77 9.99
CA ASP A 118 -21.12 1.49 9.53
C ASP A 118 -20.54 1.59 8.12
N ILE A 119 -19.42 0.89 7.90
CA ILE A 119 -18.70 0.90 6.64
C ILE A 119 -19.54 0.42 5.45
N GLY A 120 -20.53 -0.45 5.69
CA GLY A 120 -21.45 -0.93 4.66
C GLY A 120 -22.45 0.11 4.14
N HIS A 121 -22.64 1.21 4.87
CA HIS A 121 -23.57 2.29 4.50
C HIS A 121 -22.87 3.52 3.89
N LEU A 122 -21.56 3.44 3.69
CA LEU A 122 -20.79 4.50 3.07
C LEU A 122 -20.95 4.51 1.55
N SER A 123 -20.98 5.71 0.98
CA SER A 123 -20.82 5.93 -0.46
C SER A 123 -19.42 5.53 -0.93
N GLY A 124 -19.24 5.32 -2.23
CA GLY A 124 -17.92 4.99 -2.81
C GLY A 124 -16.85 6.06 -2.51
N GLY A 125 -17.23 7.34 -2.47
CA GLY A 125 -16.32 8.44 -2.10
C GLY A 125 -15.89 8.39 -0.63
N GLU A 126 -16.83 8.11 0.28
CA GLU A 126 -16.55 7.93 1.70
C GLU A 126 -15.67 6.69 1.95
N LEU A 127 -15.94 5.58 1.26
CA LEU A 127 -15.10 4.38 1.30
C LEU A 127 -13.67 4.67 0.81
N GLN A 128 -13.54 5.48 -0.25
CA GLN A 128 -12.25 5.88 -0.78
C GLN A 128 -11.45 6.71 0.23
N ARG A 129 -12.10 7.68 0.90
CA ARG A 129 -11.46 8.48 1.96
C ARG A 129 -11.10 7.64 3.16
N PHE A 130 -11.99 6.75 3.60
CA PHE A 130 -11.72 5.79 4.66
C PHE A 130 -10.50 4.90 4.34
N ALA A 131 -10.45 4.34 3.12
CA ALA A 131 -9.34 3.49 2.69
C ALA A 131 -7.99 4.23 2.68
N ILE A 132 -7.98 5.52 2.31
CA ILE A 132 -6.79 6.36 2.39
C ILE A 132 -6.42 6.59 3.86
N GLY A 133 -7.39 7.00 4.69
CA GLY A 133 -7.16 7.25 6.11
C GLY A 133 -6.61 6.04 6.86
N LEU A 134 -7.13 4.85 6.56
CA LEU A 134 -6.67 3.59 7.14
C LEU A 134 -5.18 3.31 6.87
N VAL A 135 -4.69 3.71 5.69
CA VAL A 135 -3.26 3.58 5.34
C VAL A 135 -2.44 4.65 6.04
N CYS A 136 -2.92 5.90 6.06
CA CYS A 136 -2.21 7.04 6.65
C CYS A 136 -2.02 6.95 8.17
N VAL A 137 -2.83 6.18 8.89
CA VAL A 137 -2.71 6.00 10.34
C VAL A 137 -1.81 4.83 10.75
N GLN A 138 -1.35 4.02 9.78
CA GLN A 138 -0.49 2.87 10.04
C GLN A 138 0.99 3.25 9.97
N LYS A 139 1.81 2.64 10.84
CA LYS A 139 3.27 2.76 10.76
C LYS A 139 3.76 1.81 9.66
N ALA A 140 4.32 2.39 8.61
CA ALA A 140 4.82 1.72 7.42
C ALA A 140 6.10 2.38 6.93
N ASP A 141 6.96 1.60 6.28
CA ASP A 141 8.19 2.11 5.66
C ASP A 141 7.98 2.45 4.17
N VAL A 142 6.95 1.85 3.55
CA VAL A 142 6.59 1.99 2.12
C VAL A 142 5.07 1.98 1.94
#